data_AF-A0A2U2HIT8-F1
#
_entry.id   AF-A0A2U2HIT8-F1
#
_cell.length_a   1.000
_cell.length_b   1.000
_cell.length_c   1.000
_cell.angle_alpha   90.00
_cell.angle_beta   90.00
_cell.angle_gamma   90.00
#
_symmetry.space_group_name_H-M   'P 1'
#
loop_
_entity.id
_entity.type
_entity.pdbx_description
1 polymer ?
#
loop_
_entity_poly.entity_id
_entity_poly.type
_entity_poly.pdbx_seq_one_letter_code
_entity_poly.pdbx_strand_id
1 'polypeptide(L)'
;MKKLLPAVILFIGLALAWELYFDGAMSINIDGDEFEGPFGLVFGSLAAVVGAVIGVVVLALVGVLLAVLFAGLGVLLVVGLVLAALLVAVCASPLLLPILIPLAIVWLIFRRKPAPAAPATVS
;
A
#
# COMPACT_ATOMS: atom_id res chain seq x y z
N MET A 1 47.21 9.17 -4.44
CA MET A 1 46.50 9.43 -5.71
C MET A 1 46.65 8.34 -6.78
N LYS A 2 47.58 7.38 -6.66
CA LYS A 2 47.81 6.31 -7.67
C LYS A 2 46.83 5.12 -7.59
N LYS A 3 46.10 5.00 -6.46
CA LYS A 3 45.12 3.93 -6.20
C LYS A 3 43.69 4.28 -6.65
N LEU A 4 43.40 5.56 -6.83
CA LEU A 4 42.10 6.02 -7.34
C LEU A 4 42.02 5.87 -8.86
N LEU A 5 43.14 6.06 -9.56
CA LEU A 5 43.21 5.90 -11.00
C LEU A 5 42.73 4.52 -11.49
N PRO A 6 43.19 3.39 -10.95
CA PRO A 6 42.66 2.09 -11.35
C PRO A 6 41.19 1.93 -10.95
N ALA A 7 40.74 2.44 -9.80
CA ALA A 7 39.35 2.34 -9.37
C ALA A 7 38.39 3.13 -10.30
N VAL A 8 38.78 4.32 -10.73
CA VAL A 8 38.02 5.14 -11.68
C VAL A 8 37.98 4.49 -13.06
N ILE A 9 39.10 3.92 -13.52
CA ILE A 9 39.16 3.17 -14.78
C ILE A 9 38.26 1.93 -14.73
N LEU A 10 38.27 1.20 -13.61
CA LEU A 10 37.42 0.02 -13.41
C LEU A 10 35.94 0.39 -13.36
N PHE A 11 35.60 1.51 -12.70
CA PHE A 11 34.24 2.04 -12.65
C PHE A 11 33.73 2.46 -14.03
N ILE A 12 34.54 3.20 -14.80
CA ILE A 12 34.20 3.58 -16.19
C ILE A 12 34.08 2.33 -17.07
N GLY A 13 34.98 1.35 -16.92
CA GLY A 13 34.91 0.08 -17.66
C GLY A 13 33.66 -0.73 -17.32
N LEU A 14 33.24 -0.75 -16.05
CA LEU A 14 32.02 -1.41 -15.61
C LEU A 14 30.77 -0.68 -16.13
N ALA A 15 30.76 0.66 -16.11
CA ALA A 15 29.67 1.46 -16.67
C ALA A 15 29.53 1.23 -18.18
N LEU A 16 30.63 1.16 -18.92
CA LEU A 16 30.62 0.83 -20.35
C LEU A 16 30.16 -0.61 -20.61
N ALA A 17 30.61 -1.58 -19.80
CA ALA A 17 30.15 -2.97 -19.89
C ALA A 17 28.65 -3.10 -19.58
N TRP A 18 28.14 -2.28 -18.67
CA TRP A 18 26.72 -2.20 -18.34
C TRP A 18 25.88 -1.67 -19.51
N GLU A 19 26.31 -0.57 -20.14
CA GLU A 19 25.65 -0.02 -21.34
C GLU A 19 25.67 -1.02 -22.50
N LEU A 20 26.77 -1.76 -22.68
CA LEU A 20 26.88 -2.78 -23.73
C LEU A 20 25.96 -3.99 -23.48
N TYR A 21 25.73 -4.33 -22.21
CA TYR A 21 24.92 -5.50 -21.82
C TYR A 21 23.42 -5.19 -21.75
N PHE A 22 23.06 -3.96 -21.35
CA PHE A 22 21.67 -3.51 -21.23
C PHE A 22 21.18 -2.65 -22.40
N ASP A 23 21.94 -2.56 -23.50
CA ASP A 23 21.61 -1.85 -24.76
C ASP A 23 20.87 -0.51 -24.54
N GLY A 24 21.60 0.50 -24.06
CA GLY A 24 21.10 1.88 -23.99
C GLY A 24 20.01 2.16 -22.94
N ALA A 25 19.91 1.34 -21.89
CA ALA A 25 18.81 1.41 -20.92
C ALA A 25 18.77 2.66 -20.02
N MET A 26 19.82 3.50 -19.95
CA MET A 26 19.84 4.71 -19.12
C MET A 26 20.41 5.94 -19.85
N SER A 27 19.66 6.43 -20.84
CA SER A 27 19.83 7.81 -21.31
C SER A 27 19.06 8.77 -20.41
N ILE A 28 19.73 9.79 -19.88
CA ILE A 28 19.03 10.96 -19.35
C ILE A 28 19.04 12.03 -20.44
N ASN A 29 17.85 12.46 -20.82
CA ASN A 29 17.66 13.65 -21.64
C ASN A 29 17.50 14.87 -20.70
N ILE A 30 18.49 15.78 -20.70
CA ILE A 30 18.40 17.06 -20.00
C ILE A 30 18.40 18.13 -21.09
N ASP A 31 17.30 18.87 -21.19
CA ASP A 31 17.14 20.01 -22.11
C ASP A 31 17.29 19.68 -23.61
N GLY A 32 16.91 18.47 -24.02
CA GLY A 32 16.98 18.02 -25.42
C GLY A 32 18.31 17.39 -25.80
N ASP A 33 19.36 17.53 -24.97
CA ASP A 33 20.64 16.84 -25.16
C ASP A 33 20.60 15.47 -24.47
N GLU A 34 20.81 14.42 -25.27
CA GLU A 34 20.94 13.05 -24.81
C GLU A 34 22.37 12.84 -24.27
N PHE A 35 22.49 12.78 -22.95
CA PHE A 35 23.75 12.41 -22.32
C PHE A 35 23.91 10.89 -22.33
N GLU A 36 24.41 10.36 -23.44
CA GLU A 36 24.77 8.95 -23.59
C GLU A 36 26.20 8.69 -23.10
N GLY A 37 26.35 7.74 -22.17
CA GLY A 37 27.64 7.27 -21.68
C GLY A 37 27.74 7.14 -20.16
N PRO A 38 28.94 6.87 -19.62
CA PRO A 38 29.14 6.54 -18.21
C PRO A 38 28.74 7.68 -17.24
N PHE A 39 28.71 8.94 -17.71
CA PHE A 39 28.16 10.05 -16.94
C PHE A 39 26.62 10.02 -16.88
N GLY A 40 25.95 9.65 -17.98
CA GLY A 40 24.50 9.44 -18.03
C GLY A 40 24.05 8.35 -17.04
N LEU A 41 24.82 7.26 -16.93
CA LEU A 41 24.56 6.20 -15.93
C LEU A 41 24.66 6.72 -14.48
N VAL A 42 25.66 7.55 -14.16
CA VAL A 42 25.86 8.07 -12.80
C VAL A 42 24.75 9.04 -12.40
N PHE A 43 24.43 10.00 -13.26
CA PHE A 43 23.33 10.93 -12.99
C PHE A 43 21.97 10.22 -13.08
N GLY A 44 21.85 9.22 -13.95
CA GLY A 44 20.63 8.46 -14.23
C GLY A 44 20.25 7.59 -13.08
N SER A 45 21.21 6.85 -12.56
CA SER A 45 21.05 6.07 -11.33
C SER A 45 20.74 6.98 -10.13
N LEU A 46 21.40 8.13 -9.99
CA LEU A 46 21.11 9.06 -8.89
C LEU A 46 19.69 9.62 -8.97
N ALA A 47 19.27 10.07 -10.15
CA ALA A 47 17.92 10.57 -10.39
C ALA A 47 16.86 9.47 -10.21
N ALA A 48 17.14 8.25 -10.69
CA ALA A 48 16.25 7.10 -10.51
C ALA A 48 16.09 6.72 -9.02
N VAL A 49 17.18 6.76 -8.24
CA VAL A 49 17.12 6.50 -6.79
C VAL A 49 16.29 7.58 -6.09
N VAL A 50 16.52 8.85 -6.39
CA VAL A 50 15.74 9.95 -5.80
C VAL A 50 14.26 9.84 -6.19
N GLY A 51 13.96 9.59 -7.48
CA GLY A 51 12.61 9.37 -7.98
C GLY A 51 11.92 8.18 -7.33
N ALA A 52 12.65 7.07 -7.12
CA ALA A 52 12.14 5.88 -6.45
C ALA A 52 11.79 6.16 -4.98
N VAL A 53 12.66 6.88 -4.24
CA VAL A 53 12.38 7.23 -2.83
C VAL A 53 11.12 8.09 -2.74
N ILE A 54 10.99 9.11 -3.60
CA ILE A 54 9.79 9.95 -3.66
C ILE A 54 8.56 9.10 -4.03
N GLY A 55 8.69 8.24 -5.03
CA GLY A 55 7.62 7.35 -5.48
C GLY A 55 7.12 6.42 -4.37
N VAL A 56 8.01 5.84 -3.58
CA VAL A 56 7.66 4.99 -2.43
C VAL A 56 6.89 5.79 -1.38
N VAL A 57 7.33 7.01 -1.05
CA VAL A 57 6.63 7.86 -0.07
C VAL A 57 5.23 8.21 -0.56
N VAL A 58 5.08 8.59 -1.83
CA VAL A 58 3.78 8.89 -2.44
C VAL A 58 2.89 7.65 -2.45
N LEU A 59 3.40 6.49 -2.85
CA LEU A 59 2.64 5.24 -2.84
C LEU A 59 2.22 4.83 -1.42
N ALA A 60 3.05 5.06 -0.41
CA ALA A 60 2.68 4.81 0.98
C ALA A 60 1.52 5.72 1.41
N LEU A 61 1.59 7.02 1.10
CA LEU A 61 0.52 7.97 1.38
C LEU A 61 -0.79 7.59 0.67
N VAL A 62 -0.71 7.29 -0.62
CA VAL A 62 -1.85 6.82 -1.42
C VAL A 62 -2.41 5.52 -0.84
N GLY A 63 -1.56 4.59 -0.45
CA GLY A 63 -1.94 3.33 0.20
C GLY A 63 -2.74 3.55 1.49
N VAL A 64 -2.33 4.51 2.33
CA VAL A 64 -3.09 4.88 3.54
C VAL A 64 -4.46 5.46 3.17
N LEU A 65 -4.53 6.35 2.18
CA LEU A 65 -5.80 6.91 1.72
C LEU A 65 -6.74 5.83 1.18
N LEU A 66 -6.22 4.89 0.38
CA LEU A 66 -6.98 3.74 -0.11
C LEU A 66 -7.44 2.84 1.03
N ALA A 67 -6.60 2.55 2.02
CA ALA A 67 -6.99 1.75 3.17
C ALA A 67 -8.17 2.40 3.94
N VAL A 68 -8.11 3.72 4.16
CA VAL A 68 -9.20 4.48 4.79
C VAL A 68 -10.45 4.49 3.92
N LEU A 69 -10.29 4.68 2.61
CA LEU A 69 -11.41 4.66 1.65
C LEU A 69 -12.11 3.29 1.64
N PHE A 70 -11.36 2.20 1.57
CA PHE A 70 -11.90 0.85 1.60
C PHE A 70 -12.54 0.52 2.96
N ALA A 71 -11.95 0.97 4.07
CA ALA A 71 -12.57 0.86 5.38
C ALA A 71 -13.91 1.62 5.44
N GLY A 72 -13.94 2.84 4.89
CA GLY A 72 -15.16 3.65 4.77
C GLY A 72 -16.23 2.99 3.91
N LEU A 73 -15.87 2.47 2.73
CA LEU A 73 -16.78 1.76 1.83
C LEU A 73 -17.35 0.49 2.48
N GLY A 74 -16.54 -0.25 3.22
CA GLY A 74 -16.99 -1.42 3.98
C GLY A 74 -18.04 -1.06 5.02
N VAL A 75 -17.79 -0.02 5.83
CA VAL A 75 -18.78 0.47 6.82
C VAL A 75 -20.04 0.97 6.12
N LEU A 76 -19.91 1.71 5.02
CA LEU A 76 -21.04 2.24 4.26
C LEU A 76 -21.92 1.12 3.70
N LEU A 77 -21.33 0.04 3.19
CA LEU A 77 -22.04 -1.15 2.72
C LEU A 77 -22.82 -1.82 3.86
N VAL A 78 -22.19 -2.01 5.02
CA VAL A 78 -22.86 -2.64 6.18
C VAL A 78 -24.03 -1.78 6.65
N VAL A 79 -23.82 -0.47 6.80
CA VAL A 79 -24.88 0.46 7.21
C VAL A 79 -26.02 0.45 6.18
N GLY A 80 -25.70 0.51 4.88
CA GLY A 80 -26.70 0.45 3.81
C GLY A 80 -27.51 -0.85 3.83
N LEU A 81 -26.86 -1.99 4.06
CA LEU A 81 -27.53 -3.28 4.16
C LEU A 81 -28.48 -3.33 5.37
N VAL A 82 -28.03 -2.83 6.53
CA VAL A 82 -28.85 -2.75 7.73
C VAL A 82 -30.07 -1.85 7.50
N LEU A 83 -29.86 -0.69 6.87
CA LEU A 83 -30.95 0.24 6.55
C LEU A 83 -31.97 -0.37 5.58
N ALA A 84 -31.48 -1.07 4.54
CA ALA A 84 -32.33 -1.77 3.59
C ALA A 84 -33.14 -2.89 4.27
N ALA A 85 -32.51 -3.68 5.13
CA ALA A 85 -33.20 -4.71 5.90
C ALA A 85 -34.28 -4.13 6.84
N LEU A 86 -33.98 -2.99 7.48
CA LEU A 86 -34.96 -2.24 8.29
C LEU A 86 -36.14 -1.76 7.45
N LEU A 87 -35.90 -1.17 6.28
CA LEU A 87 -36.96 -0.73 5.38
C LEU A 87 -37.85 -1.89 4.90
N VAL A 88 -37.24 -3.01 4.53
CA VAL A 88 -37.98 -4.23 4.17
C VAL A 88 -38.83 -4.72 5.35
N ALA A 89 -38.28 -4.69 6.58
CA ALA A 89 -39.03 -5.07 7.78
C ALA A 89 -40.22 -4.14 8.04
N VAL A 90 -40.06 -2.81 7.86
CA VAL A 90 -41.18 -1.85 7.94
C VAL A 90 -42.26 -2.20 6.93
N CYS A 91 -41.88 -2.40 5.66
CA CYS A 91 -42.83 -2.69 4.58
C CYS A 91 -43.54 -4.04 4.75
N ALA A 92 -42.86 -5.05 5.31
CA ALA A 92 -43.45 -6.37 5.55
C ALA A 92 -44.43 -6.35 6.72
N SER A 93 -44.09 -5.69 7.83
CA SER A 93 -45.00 -5.45 8.95
C SER A 93 -44.42 -4.39 9.90
N PRO A 94 -45.13 -3.29 10.17
CA PRO A 94 -44.63 -2.23 11.05
C PRO A 94 -44.37 -2.70 12.50
N LEU A 95 -44.97 -3.84 12.92
CA LEU A 95 -44.73 -4.44 14.24
C LEU A 95 -43.45 -5.30 14.32
N LEU A 96 -42.81 -5.67 13.20
CA LEU A 96 -41.56 -6.45 13.25
C LEU A 96 -40.42 -5.64 13.83
N LEU A 97 -40.37 -4.33 13.55
CA LEU A 97 -39.29 -3.44 13.98
C LEU A 97 -39.11 -3.36 15.51
N PRO A 98 -40.17 -3.10 16.31
CA PRO A 98 -40.03 -3.07 17.76
C PRO A 98 -39.68 -4.43 18.39
N ILE A 99 -39.94 -5.56 17.71
CA ILE A 99 -39.56 -6.90 18.17
C ILE A 99 -38.13 -7.28 17.74
N LEU A 100 -37.69 -6.81 16.57
CA LEU A 100 -36.37 -7.14 16.03
C LEU A 100 -35.23 -6.50 16.84
N ILE A 101 -35.45 -5.28 17.35
CA ILE A 101 -34.48 -4.55 18.20
C ILE A 101 -34.12 -5.35 19.46
N PRO A 102 -35.07 -5.75 20.33
CA PRO A 102 -34.76 -6.53 21.53
C PRO A 102 -34.19 -7.91 21.19
N LEU A 103 -34.67 -8.56 20.12
CA LEU A 103 -34.12 -9.85 19.68
C LEU A 103 -32.65 -9.72 19.26
N ALA A 104 -32.29 -8.67 18.52
CA ALA A 104 -30.92 -8.39 18.11
C ALA A 104 -30.00 -8.12 19.31
N ILE A 105 -30.49 -7.40 20.33
CA ILE A 105 -29.75 -7.13 21.57
C ILE A 105 -29.47 -8.43 22.33
N VAL A 106 -30.49 -9.27 22.54
CA VAL A 106 -30.34 -10.58 23.20
C VAL A 106 -29.34 -11.43 22.42
N TRP A 107 -29.47 -11.50 21.10
CA TRP A 107 -28.54 -12.27 20.27
C TRP A 107 -27.10 -11.78 20.38
N LEU A 108 -26.87 -10.45 20.41
CA LEU A 108 -25.54 -9.86 20.57
C LEU A 108 -24.90 -10.23 21.91
N ILE A 109 -25.68 -10.27 22.99
CA ILE A 109 -25.23 -10.64 24.34
C ILE A 109 -24.90 -12.14 24.37
N PHE A 110 -25.78 -13.01 23.87
CA PHE A 110 -25.57 -14.46 23.91
C PHE A 110 -24.51 -14.96 22.92
N ARG A 111 -24.25 -14.24 21.82
CA ARG A 111 -23.22 -14.60 20.84
C ARG A 111 -21.80 -14.34 21.36
N ARG A 112 -21.62 -13.42 22.30
CA ARG A 112 -20.34 -13.21 22.99
C ARG A 112 -20.14 -14.27 24.06
N LYS A 113 -19.67 -15.46 23.67
CA LYS A 113 -19.08 -16.40 24.64
C LYS A 113 -17.81 -15.75 25.21
N PRO A 114 -17.66 -15.60 26.54
CA PRO A 114 -16.39 -15.22 27.13
C PRO A 114 -15.33 -16.22 26.67
N ALA A 115 -14.18 -15.72 26.22
CA ALA A 115 -13.04 -16.60 25.98
C ALA A 115 -12.76 -17.38 27.29
N PRO A 116 -12.55 -18.71 27.25
CA PRO A 116 -12.24 -19.46 28.45
C PRO A 116 -10.99 -18.85 29.08
N ALA A 117 -11.11 -18.35 30.31
CA ALA A 117 -9.95 -17.92 31.08
C ALA A 117 -9.02 -19.12 31.18
N ALA A 118 -7.83 -19.01 30.59
CA ALA A 118 -6.84 -20.07 30.61
C ALA A 118 -6.60 -20.51 32.06
N PRO A 119 -6.61 -21.83 32.37
CA PRO A 119 -6.36 -22.29 33.71
C PRO A 119 -4.96 -21.84 34.13
N ALA A 120 -4.89 -21.09 35.24
CA ALA A 120 -3.64 -20.74 35.86
C ALA A 120 -2.86 -22.03 36.12
N THR A 121 -1.75 -22.20 35.41
CA THR A 121 -0.76 -23.24 35.69
C THR A 121 -0.23 -22.99 37.08
N VAL A 122 -0.72 -23.76 38.06
CA VAL A 122 -0.13 -23.84 39.39
C VAL A 122 1.20 -24.58 39.23
N SER A 123 2.24 -23.94 39.79
CA SER A 123 3.65 -24.33 39.94
C SER A 123 3.96 -25.82 39.97
#